data_AF-A0A7L2RXS6-F1
#
_entry.id   AF-A0A7L2RXS6-F1
#
_cell.length_a   1.000
_cell.length_b   1.000
_cell.length_c   1.000
_cell.angle_alpha   90.00
_cell.angle_beta   90.00
_cell.angle_gamma   90.00
#
_symmetry.space_group_name_H-M   'P 1'
#
loop_
_entity.id
_entity.type
_entity.pdbx_description
1 polymer ?
#
loop_
_entity_poly.entity_id
_entity_poly.type
_entity_poly.pdbx_seq_one_letter_code
_entity_poly.pdbx_strand_id
1 'polypeptide(L)' 'FPAVKCVRSTAEYFAERLYKAMKGLGTRDNTLIRIMVSRSEIDMLDIREVFRTKYEKSLYNMIKVS' A
#
# COMPACT_ATOMS: atom_id res chain seq x y z
N PHE A 1 -9.00 23.55 13.84
CA PHE A 1 -8.68 22.88 12.56
C PHE A 1 -7.44 23.55 12.00
N PRO A 2 -6.33 22.86 11.67
CA PRO A 2 -6.22 21.44 11.32
C PRO A 2 -5.28 20.65 12.25
N ALA A 3 -5.64 19.40 12.55
CA ALA A 3 -4.68 18.45 13.11
C ALA A 3 -3.56 18.29 12.09
N VAL A 4 -2.35 18.63 12.51
CA VAL A 4 -1.13 18.58 11.73
C VAL A 4 -1.01 17.15 11.15
N LYS A 5 -1.13 17.01 9.82
CA LYS A 5 -0.80 15.77 9.10
C LYS A 5 0.73 15.59 9.14
N CYS A 6 1.27 15.31 10.31
CA CYS A 6 2.66 14.94 10.53
C CYS A 6 2.72 13.50 11.03
N VAL A 7 2.14 12.57 10.27
CA VAL A 7 2.74 11.23 10.22
C VAL A 7 3.46 11.19 8.89
N ARG A 8 4.80 11.23 8.93
CA ARG A 8 5.61 10.66 7.84
C ARG A 8 5.22 9.18 7.80
N SER A 9 4.16 8.88 7.06
CA SER A 9 3.33 7.72 7.37
C SER A 9 3.98 6.46 6.85
N THR A 10 4.33 5.56 7.77
CA THR A 10 4.73 4.19 7.43
C THR A 10 3.73 3.59 6.45
N ALA A 11 2.44 3.90 6.61
CA ALA A 11 1.38 3.51 5.71
C ALA A 11 1.58 4.04 4.27
N GLU A 12 2.02 5.29 4.11
CA GLU A 12 2.32 5.88 2.80
C GLU A 12 3.55 5.23 2.15
N TYR A 13 4.60 4.97 2.93
CA TYR A 13 5.77 4.25 2.44
C TYR A 13 5.40 2.85 1.93
N PHE A 14 4.63 2.09 2.70
CA PHE A 14 4.19 0.75 2.29
C PHE A 14 3.21 0.81 1.11
N ALA A 15 2.29 1.78 1.08
CA ALA A 15 1.39 1.98 -0.06
C ALA A 15 2.16 2.24 -1.36
N GLU A 16 3.18 3.10 -1.33
CA GLU A 16 4.03 3.34 -2.50
C GLU A 16 4.80 2.09 -2.92
N ARG A 17 5.32 1.33 -1.96
CA ARG A 17 6.08 0.11 -2.26
C ARG A 17 5.21 -0.98 -2.85
N LEU A 18 3.99 -1.16 -2.34
CA LEU A 18 2.99 -2.05 -2.91
C LEU A 18 2.68 -1.64 -4.34
N TYR A 19 2.43 -0.36 -4.58
CA TYR A 19 2.16 0.14 -5.92
C TYR A 19 3.34 -0.10 -6.87
N LYS A 20 4.57 0.22 -6.46
CA LYS A 20 5.79 -0.02 -7.24
C LYS A 20 6.06 -1.52 -7.48
N ALA A 21 5.61 -2.40 -6.59
CA ALA A 21 5.75 -3.85 -6.77
C ALA A 21 4.79 -4.41 -7.81
N MET A 22 3.62 -3.78 -7.99
CA MET A 22 2.58 -4.19 -8.94
C MET A 22 2.54 -3.32 -10.22
N LYS A 23 3.29 -2.22 -10.26
CA LYS A 23 3.33 -1.30 -11.40
C LYS A 23 4.31 -1.83 -12.45
N GLY A 24 3.81 -2.22 -13.60
CA GLY A 24 4.60 -2.55 -14.79
C GLY A 24 4.21 -3.88 -15.42
N LEU A 25 5.08 -4.40 -16.29
CA LEU A 25 4.94 -5.75 -16.83
C LEU A 25 5.44 -6.75 -15.78
N GLY A 26 4.49 -7.45 -15.16
CA GLY A 26 4.74 -8.43 -14.09
C GLY A 26 4.76 -7.82 -12.68
N THR A 27 4.92 -8.71 -11.71
CA THR A 27 4.77 -8.39 -10.28
C THR A 27 6.03 -8.79 -9.52
N ARG A 28 6.47 -7.93 -8.60
CA ARG A 28 7.58 -8.25 -7.68
C ARG A 28 7.03 -9.01 -6.48
N ASP A 29 6.66 -10.28 -6.69
CA ASP A 29 5.96 -11.12 -5.72
C ASP A 29 6.63 -11.16 -4.35
N ASN A 30 7.96 -11.31 -4.31
CA ASN A 30 8.70 -11.33 -3.04
C ASN A 30 8.54 -10.05 -2.22
N THR A 31 8.40 -8.88 -2.87
CA THR A 31 8.16 -7.61 -2.17
C THR A 31 6.71 -7.48 -1.75
N LEU A 32 5.77 -7.87 -2.63
CA LEU A 32 4.34 -7.86 -2.34
C LEU A 32 4.02 -8.75 -1.14
N ILE A 33 4.41 -10.03 -1.20
CA ILE A 33 4.16 -11.03 -0.15
C ILE A 33 4.77 -10.58 1.18
N ARG A 34 6.04 -10.13 1.18
CA ARG A 34 6.70 -9.71 2.42
C ARG A 34 5.98 -8.53 3.09
N ILE A 35 5.52 -7.55 2.32
CA ILE A 35 4.78 -6.40 2.89
C ILE A 35 3.40 -6.85 3.37
N MET A 36 2.69 -7.65 2.57
CA MET A 36 1.36 -8.16 2.93
C MET A 36 1.39 -8.97 4.23
N VAL A 37 2.37 -9.87 4.40
CA VAL A 37 2.50 -10.71 5.60
C VAL A 37 2.99 -9.90 6.80
N SER A 38 3.99 -9.03 6.63
CA SER A 38 4.56 -8.30 7.78
C SER A 38 3.66 -7.19 8.31
N ARG A 39 2.72 -6.68 7.51
CA ARG A 39 1.85 -5.55 7.88
C ARG A 39 0.39 -5.92 8.09
N SER A 40 -0.01 -7.18 7.80
CA SER A 40 -1.42 -7.62 7.85
C SER A 40 -2.10 -7.32 9.18
N GLU A 41 -1.38 -7.54 10.29
CA GLU A 41 -1.89 -7.39 11.65
C GLU A 41 -1.50 -6.06 12.32
N ILE A 42 -0.74 -5.21 11.63
CA ILE A 42 -0.18 -3.98 12.21
C ILE A 42 -0.98 -2.76 11.76
N ASP A 43 -0.93 -2.43 10.47
CA ASP A 43 -1.48 -1.19 9.91
C ASP A 43 -2.00 -1.36 8.47
N MET A 44 -2.36 -2.59 8.08
CA MET A 44 -2.86 -2.87 6.73
C MET A 44 -4.12 -2.06 6.37
N LEU A 45 -4.96 -1.74 7.35
CA LEU A 45 -6.15 -0.91 7.13
C LEU A 45 -5.78 0.51 6.71
N ASP A 46 -4.82 1.13 7.41
CA ASP A 46 -4.31 2.46 7.08
C ASP A 46 -3.59 2.46 5.73
N ILE A 47 -2.78 1.44 5.46
CA ILE A 47 -2.10 1.25 4.16
C ILE A 47 -3.13 1.19 3.03
N ARG A 48 -4.24 0.44 3.20
CA ARG A 48 -5.30 0.33 2.19
C ARG A 48 -6.00 1.65 1.95
N GLU A 49 -6.27 2.43 2.99
CA GLU A 49 -6.91 3.74 2.87
C GLU A 49 -6.01 4.74 2.16
N VAL A 50 -4.74 4.81 2.54
CA VAL A 50 -3.75 5.67 1.90
C VAL A 50 -3.54 5.25 0.45
N PHE A 51 -3.40 3.95 0.17
CA PHE A 51 -3.26 3.43 -1.19
C PHE A 51 -4.45 3.81 -2.06
N ARG A 52 -5.68 3.64 -1.56
CA ARG A 52 -6.91 4.00 -2.28
C ARG A 52 -6.96 5.48 -2.58
N THR A 53 -6.59 6.32 -1.61
CA THR A 53 -6.60 7.78 -1.76
C THR A 53 -5.53 8.26 -2.73
N LYS A 54 -4.36 7.61 -2.78
CA LYS A 54 -3.21 8.01 -3.59
C LYS A 54 -3.26 7.50 -5.04
N TYR A 55 -3.86 6.34 -5.27
CA TYR A 55 -3.84 5.66 -6.58
C TYR A 55 -5.23 5.44 -7.19
N GLU A 56 -6.29 5.90 -6.53
CA GLU A 56 -7.69 5.79 -6.97
C GLU A 56 -8.14 4.34 -7.28
N LYS A 57 -7.39 3.36 -6.80
CA LYS A 57 -7.65 1.92 -6.93
C LYS A 57 -7.52 1.28 -5.57
N SER A 58 -8.38 0.33 -5.26
CA SER A 58 -8.22 -0.45 -4.03
C SER A 58 -6.97 -1.34 -4.16
N LEU A 59 -6.25 -1.53 -3.05
CA LEU A 59 -5.13 -2.46 -3.00
C LEU A 59 -5.55 -3.86 -3.47
N TYR A 60 -6.75 -4.31 -3.10
CA TYR A 60 -7.32 -5.58 -3.54
C TYR A 60 -7.48 -5.65 -5.07
N ASN A 61 -8.04 -4.62 -5.69
CA ASN A 61 -8.21 -4.60 -7.15
C ASN A 61 -6.86 -4.62 -7.85
N MET A 62 -5.86 -3.91 -7.31
CA MET A 62 -4.51 -3.93 -7.87
C MET A 62 -3.92 -5.35 -7.79
N ILE A 63 -3.99 -6.01 -6.65
CA ILE A 63 -3.47 -7.38 -6.47
C ILE A 63 -4.20 -8.38 -7.39
N LYS A 64 -5.51 -8.24 -7.57
CA LYS A 64 -6.30 -9.14 -8.42
C LYS A 64 -5.91 -9.10 -9.90
N VAL A 65 -5.41 -7.96 -10.39
CA VAL A 65 -5.03 -7.76 -11.80
C VAL A 65 -3.52 -7.81 -12.03
N SER A 66 -2.74 -7.96 -10.95
CA SER A 66 -1.29 -8.06 -10.95
C SER A 66 -0.80 -9.46 -11.31
#